data_AF-A0A060CQE4-F1
#
_entry.id   AF-A0A060CQE4-F1
#
_cell.length_a   1.000
_cell.length_b   1.000
_cell.length_c   1.000
_cell.angle_alpha   90.00
_cell.angle_beta   90.00
_cell.angle_gamma   90.00
#
_symmetry.space_group_name_H-M   'P 1'
#
loop_
_entity.id
_entity.type
_entity.pdbx_description
1 polymer ?
#
loop_
_entity_poly.entity_id
_entity_poly.type
_entity_poly.pdbx_seq_one_letter_code
_entity_poly.pdbx_strand_id
1 'polypeptide(L)'
;GLWFGWSGEIGDDQQPLKKVTRGNITWASFNLSEQDHDEYYNRFSNAVLWPAFHYRLDLVDFQRDAWEGYQRVNASLADKLLPLIEPDDIVWVTITTCCAGC
;
A
#
# COMPACT_ATOMS: atom_id res chain seq x y z
N GLY A 1 -11.50 -15.57 -4.66
CA GLY A 1 -10.52 -14.54 -5.06
C GLY A 1 -9.83 -14.00 -3.84
N LEU A 2 -8.57 -13.59 -4.00
CA LEU A 2 -7.76 -13.00 -2.94
C LEU A 2 -7.78 -11.47 -3.04
N TRP A 3 -8.03 -10.80 -1.92
CA TRP A 3 -7.85 -9.36 -1.79
C TRP A 3 -6.70 -9.09 -0.81
N PHE A 4 -5.59 -8.59 -1.34
CA PHE A 4 -4.42 -8.22 -0.57
C PHE A 4 -4.38 -6.69 -0.36
N GLY A 5 -4.12 -6.23 0.86
CA GLY A 5 -4.12 -4.79 1.15
C GLY A 5 -3.83 -4.40 2.58
N TRP A 6 -3.73 -3.10 2.84
CA TRP A 6 -3.51 -2.57 4.19
C TRP A 6 -4.74 -2.82 5.07
N SER A 7 -4.51 -3.19 6.32
CA SER A 7 -5.56 -3.41 7.33
C SER A 7 -6.26 -2.12 7.77
N GLY A 8 -5.64 -0.96 7.55
CA GLY A 8 -6.02 0.32 8.14
C GLY A 8 -5.38 0.57 9.51
N GLU A 9 -4.59 -0.38 10.03
CA GLU A 9 -3.92 -0.27 11.32
C GLU A 9 -2.43 0.04 11.14
N ILE A 10 -1.93 0.93 12.00
CA ILE A 10 -0.51 1.17 12.19
C ILE A 10 -0.02 0.21 13.29
N GLY A 11 1.08 -0.50 13.03
CA GLY A 11 1.62 -1.46 13.98
C GLY A 11 2.86 -2.15 13.42
N ASP A 12 3.21 -3.29 14.01
CA ASP A 12 4.35 -4.09 13.56
C ASP A 12 4.10 -4.65 12.14
N ASP A 13 4.88 -4.17 11.19
CA ASP A 13 4.83 -4.58 9.79
C ASP A 13 5.50 -5.95 9.53
N GLN A 14 6.16 -6.54 10.51
CA GLN A 14 6.73 -7.89 10.41
C GLN A 14 5.73 -8.98 10.79
N GLN A 15 4.55 -8.61 11.29
CA GLN A 15 3.54 -9.59 11.64
C GLN A 15 3.06 -10.38 10.42
N PRO A 16 2.72 -11.67 10.60
CA PRO A 16 2.08 -12.45 9.56
C PRO A 16 0.81 -11.79 9.05
N LEU A 17 0.53 -11.96 7.76
CA LEU A 17 -0.69 -11.46 7.14
C LEU A 17 -1.93 -12.01 7.85
N LYS A 18 -2.86 -11.12 8.19
CA LYS A 18 -4.15 -11.52 8.76
C LYS A 18 -5.05 -11.99 7.64
N LYS A 19 -5.41 -13.28 7.66
CA LYS A 19 -6.28 -13.89 6.66
C LYS A 19 -7.71 -14.06 7.20
N VAL A 20 -8.69 -13.57 6.44
CA VAL A 20 -10.12 -13.74 6.74
C VAL A 20 -10.82 -14.20 5.48
N THR A 21 -11.65 -15.24 5.55
CA THR A 21 -12.45 -15.70 4.40
C THR A 21 -13.94 -15.47 4.69
N ARG A 22 -14.65 -14.84 3.75
CA ARG A 22 -16.11 -14.71 3.77
C ARG A 22 -16.65 -14.99 2.38
N GLY A 23 -17.49 -16.03 2.27
CA GLY A 23 -17.98 -16.50 0.97
C GLY A 23 -16.82 -16.95 0.08
N ASN A 24 -16.75 -16.40 -1.12
CA ASN A 24 -15.73 -16.70 -2.13
C ASN A 24 -14.53 -15.72 -2.11
N ILE A 25 -14.42 -14.84 -1.11
CA ILE A 25 -13.35 -13.86 -0.99
C ILE A 25 -12.51 -14.15 0.24
N THR A 26 -11.20 -14.18 0.05
CA THR A 26 -10.19 -14.20 1.12
C THR A 26 -9.49 -12.86 1.15
N TRP A 27 -9.50 -12.19 2.30
CA TRP A 27 -8.71 -11.00 2.56
C TRP A 27 -7.40 -11.42 3.22
N ALA A 28 -6.27 -10.92 2.73
CA ALA A 28 -4.97 -11.02 3.38
C ALA A 28 -4.45 -9.60 3.64
N SER A 29 -4.48 -9.17 4.91
CA SER A 29 -4.10 -7.81 5.27
C SER A 29 -2.78 -7.71 6.01
N PHE A 30 -2.07 -6.61 5.78
CA PHE A 30 -0.84 -6.22 6.48
C PHE A 30 -1.04 -4.94 7.28
N ASN A 31 -0.21 -4.73 8.30
CA ASN A 31 -0.09 -3.44 8.97
C ASN A 31 1.08 -2.66 8.37
N LEU A 32 1.03 -1.33 8.49
CA LEU A 32 2.16 -0.45 8.19
C LEU A 32 2.81 -0.04 9.50
N SER A 33 4.14 0.04 9.55
CA SER A 33 4.81 0.75 10.64
C SER A 33 4.47 2.24 10.59
N GLU A 34 4.71 2.94 11.69
CA GLU A 34 4.47 4.39 11.77
C GLU A 34 5.30 5.15 10.72
N GLN A 35 6.55 4.73 10.53
CA GLN A 35 7.44 5.28 9.51
C GLN A 35 6.91 5.01 8.09
N ASP A 36 6.52 3.77 7.78
CA ASP A 36 6.02 3.43 6.44
C ASP A 36 4.68 4.12 6.16
N HIS A 37 3.80 4.23 7.16
CA HIS A 37 2.58 4.99 7.04
C HIS A 37 2.86 6.46 6.68
N ASP A 38 3.83 7.10 7.33
CA ASP A 38 4.17 8.49 7.02
C ASP A 38 4.82 8.64 5.63
N GLU A 39 5.90 7.90 5.36
CA GLU A 39 6.69 8.07 4.14
C GLU A 39 5.94 7.62 2.88
N TYR A 40 5.31 6.43 2.91
CA TYR A 40 4.62 5.86 1.75
C TYR A 40 3.21 6.43 1.56
N TYR A 41 2.40 6.53 2.63
CA TYR A 41 0.99 6.93 2.49
C TYR A 41 0.81 8.44 2.58
N ASN A 42 1.25 9.08 3.66
CA ASN A 42 1.03 10.53 3.83
C ASN A 42 1.86 11.37 2.87
N ARG A 43 3.16 11.07 2.73
CA ARG A 43 4.09 11.93 1.98
C ARG A 43 4.12 11.57 0.51
N PHE A 44 4.57 10.37 0.14
CA PHE A 44 4.71 10.09 -1.30
C PHE A 44 3.36 9.89 -2.01
N SER A 45 2.45 9.08 -1.47
CA SER A 45 1.15 8.86 -2.12
C SER A 45 0.29 10.13 -2.12
N ASN A 46 0.14 10.79 -0.96
CA ASN A 46 -0.80 11.90 -0.83
C ASN A 46 -0.20 13.30 -1.06
N ALA A 47 1.08 13.53 -0.77
CA ALA A 47 1.71 14.83 -1.00
C ALA A 47 2.51 14.92 -2.31
N VAL A 48 2.76 13.80 -3.01
CA VAL A 48 3.44 13.80 -4.32
C VAL A 48 2.53 13.28 -5.44
N LEU A 49 2.13 12.00 -5.38
CA LEU A 49 1.42 11.36 -6.50
C LEU A 49 0.01 11.93 -6.68
N TRP A 50 -0.76 12.05 -5.60
CA TRP A 50 -2.11 12.61 -5.67
C TRP A 50 -2.12 14.00 -6.31
N PRO A 51 -1.40 15.02 -5.83
CA PRO A 51 -1.46 16.35 -6.41
C PRO A 51 -0.91 16.38 -7.84
N ALA A 52 0.14 15.60 -8.14
CA ALA A 52 0.67 15.51 -9.49
C ALA A 52 -0.36 14.95 -10.49
N PHE A 53 -1.07 13.87 -10.13
CA PHE A 53 -2.09 13.26 -11.00
C PHE A 53 -3.40 14.04 -11.05
N HIS A 54 -3.63 14.95 -10.11
CA HIS A 54 -4.77 15.86 -10.12
C HIS A 54 -4.42 17.26 -10.66
N TYR A 55 -3.30 17.40 -11.38
CA TYR A 55 -2.85 18.66 -11.99
C TYR A 55 -2.64 19.81 -10.99
N ARG A 56 -2.36 19.48 -9.73
CA ARG A 56 -2.06 20.40 -8.63
C ARG A 56 -0.58 20.41 -8.30
N LEU A 57 0.26 20.67 -9.30
CA LEU A 57 1.72 20.70 -9.14
C LEU A 57 2.20 21.71 -8.08
N ASP A 58 1.40 22.72 -7.80
CA ASP A 58 1.61 23.69 -6.71
C ASP A 58 1.59 23.06 -5.31
N LEU A 59 0.95 21.89 -5.16
CA LEU A 59 0.82 21.16 -3.90
C LEU A 59 1.80 19.98 -3.78
N VAL A 60 2.64 19.73 -4.80
CA VAL A 60 3.60 18.63 -4.77
C VAL A 60 4.72 18.95 -3.77
N ASP A 61 4.86 18.12 -2.74
CA ASP A 61 5.93 18.20 -1.75
C ASP A 61 6.84 16.97 -1.83
N PHE A 62 7.89 17.05 -2.65
CA PHE A 62 8.81 15.94 -2.86
C PHE A 62 9.94 15.95 -1.84
N GLN A 63 10.11 14.82 -1.15
CA GLN A 63 11.19 14.56 -0.21
C GLN A 63 11.80 13.19 -0.51
N ARG A 64 13.13 13.08 -0.43
CA ARG A 64 13.88 11.88 -0.87
C ARG A 64 13.53 10.64 -0.03
N ASP A 65 13.42 10.82 1.26
CA ASP A 65 12.99 9.79 2.22
C ASP A 65 11.58 9.29 1.94
N ALA A 66 10.64 10.17 1.54
CA ALA A 66 9.31 9.74 1.10
C ALA A 66 9.36 8.83 -0.14
N TRP A 67 10.23 9.14 -1.12
CA TRP A 67 10.46 8.29 -2.28
C TRP A 67 11.09 6.93 -1.91
N GLU A 68 12.06 6.94 -1.00
CA GLU A 68 12.70 5.73 -0.50
C GLU A 68 11.71 4.85 0.28
N GLY A 69 10.89 5.44 1.14
CA GLY A 69 9.79 4.76 1.83
C GLY A 69 8.75 4.22 0.86
N TYR A 70 8.41 4.97 -0.19
CA TYR A 70 7.48 4.48 -1.21
C TYR A 70 7.97 3.21 -1.89
N GLN A 71 9.23 3.18 -2.33
CA GLN A 71 9.83 2.01 -2.96
C GLN A 71 9.97 0.84 -1.98
N ARG A 72 10.42 1.11 -0.74
CA ARG A 72 10.59 0.12 0.32
C ARG A 72 9.29 -0.61 0.61
N VAL A 73 8.19 0.13 0.80
CA VAL A 73 6.87 -0.46 1.07
C VAL A 73 6.42 -1.29 -0.12
N ASN A 74 6.46 -0.76 -1.35
CA ASN A 74 6.06 -1.53 -2.54
C ASN A 74 6.86 -2.85 -2.71
N ALA A 75 8.17 -2.82 -2.46
CA ALA A 75 9.00 -4.04 -2.49
C ALA A 75 8.56 -5.05 -1.42
N SER A 76 8.39 -4.59 -0.17
CA SER A 76 7.89 -5.43 0.94
C SER A 76 6.51 -6.02 0.64
N LEU A 77 5.61 -5.25 0.01
CA LEU A 77 4.30 -5.74 -0.38
C LEU A 77 4.37 -6.82 -1.46
N ALA A 78 5.26 -6.66 -2.46
CA ALA A 78 5.49 -7.68 -3.46
C ALA A 78 6.03 -8.98 -2.83
N ASP A 79 6.99 -8.87 -1.90
CA ASP A 79 7.55 -10.02 -1.20
C ASP A 79 6.50 -10.76 -0.35
N LYS A 80 5.59 -10.02 0.31
CA LYS A 80 4.48 -10.59 1.08
C LYS A 80 3.40 -11.23 0.21
N LEU A 81 3.17 -10.68 -0.98
CA LEU A 81 2.15 -11.17 -1.90
C LEU A 81 2.63 -12.42 -2.67
N LEU A 82 3.90 -12.48 -3.05
CA LEU A 82 4.50 -13.56 -3.84
C LEU A 82 4.14 -14.99 -3.35
N PRO A 83 4.24 -15.33 -2.05
CA PRO A 83 3.88 -16.68 -1.56
C PRO A 83 2.38 -16.98 -1.56
N LEU A 84 1.53 -16.02 -1.91
CA LEU A 84 0.08 -16.18 -1.98
C LEU A 84 -0.46 -16.36 -3.41
N ILE A 85 0.38 -16.16 -4.42
CA ILE A 85 0.00 -16.21 -5.84
C ILE A 85 0.20 -17.63 -6.38
N GLU A 86 -0.76 -18.11 -7.15
CA GLU A 86 -0.67 -19.34 -7.95
C GLU A 86 -0.35 -19.02 -9.43
N PRO A 87 0.25 -19.95 -10.20
CA PRO A 87 0.69 -19.66 -11.58
C PRO A 87 -0.39 -19.14 -12.54
N ASP A 88 -1.65 -19.50 -12.30
CA ASP A 88 -2.79 -19.11 -13.16
C ASP A 88 -3.56 -17.89 -12.61
N ASP A 89 -3.10 -17.28 -11.51
CA ASP A 89 -3.75 -16.11 -10.93
C ASP A 89 -3.60 -14.87 -11.81
N ILE A 90 -4.70 -14.12 -11.95
CA ILE A 90 -4.69 -12.80 -12.58
C ILE A 90 -4.52 -11.75 -11.47
N VAL A 91 -3.35 -11.10 -11.44
CA VAL A 91 -3.04 -10.04 -10.48
C VAL A 91 -3.51 -8.68 -11.01
N TRP A 92 -4.45 -8.06 -10.31
CA TRP A 92 -4.89 -6.69 -10.59
C TRP A 92 -4.46 -5.74 -9.46
N VAL A 93 -3.45 -4.91 -9.75
CA VAL A 93 -2.95 -3.88 -8.82
C VAL A 93 -3.77 -2.60 -8.97
N THR A 94 -4.27 -2.06 -7.87
CA THR A 94 -4.99 -0.78 -7.83
C THR A 94 -4.30 0.20 -6.88
N ILE A 95 -4.11 1.44 -7.32
CA ILE A 95 -3.66 2.54 -6.47
C ILE A 95 -4.91 3.15 -5.82
N THR A 96 -5.29 2.65 -4.66
CA THR A 96 -6.35 3.24 -3.83
C THR A 96 -5.81 4.24 -2.80
N THR A 97 -4.50 4.23 -2.54
CA THR A 97 -3.88 5.09 -1.50
C THR A 97 -3.98 6.57 -1.81
N CYS A 98 -4.14 6.98 -3.06
CA CYS A 98 -4.28 8.39 -3.43
C CYS A 98 -5.63 9.00 -2.98
N CYS A 99 -6.71 8.23 -2.81
CA CYS A 99 -8.05 8.82 -2.69
C CYS A 99 -8.66 8.79 -1.28
N ALA A 100 -7.96 8.26 -0.27
CA ALA A 100 -8.56 7.96 1.04
C ALA A 100 -8.60 9.15 2.02
N GLY A 101 -8.54 10.39 1.52
CA GLY A 101 -8.56 11.63 2.32
C GLY A 101 -9.64 12.66 1.95
N CYS A 102 -10.62 12.31 1.10
CA CYS A 102 -11.78 13.17 0.82
C CYS A 102 -12.97 12.82 1.73
#